data_AF-A0A6I8LQH4-F1
#
_entry.id   AF-A0A6I8LQH4-F1
#
_cell.length_a   1.000
_cell.length_b   1.000
_cell.length_c   1.000
_cell.angle_alpha   90.00
_cell.angle_beta   90.00
_cell.angle_gamma   90.00
#
_symmetry.space_group_name_H-M   'P 1'
#
loop_
_entity.id
_entity.type
_entity.pdbx_description
1 polymer ?
#
loop_
_entity_poly.entity_id
_entity_poly.type
_entity_poly.pdbx_seq_one_letter_code
_entity_poly.pdbx_strand_id
1 'polypeptide(L)'
;MSPRSRAVFLGAATVSAALALTGAVTTAQAAAANLSAGFARTSVWTGGYGGEYTIANRGDAPSTGWTVEFDLPTGTAVSSSWSSVKTQTGQHYKFANAGFNGTVKPGATAKFGFNVTGSGLPSGCTVDGLPCAGGGPVTTRPTTTTTTPPPTTTTTPPPAGDTVNVSTAAQLQAALANATPGQAIKLAAGTYRGSFVTTEAGTAAKPITLSGPANAVLINDGPSGDAPDCPAPTAGWDSGYGLWLSGAPYWNLTGFTVQESKKGIVVDNSPHTTIDGVNVNHVDEEAIHFRRSSADSVLKNSTITYTGLVQPGYGEGVYLGSANSNWACHGNSGGVDRGDRIQVLDNHIGPFIAAEPIDVKEGTFNGLIRGNTFDGRGISGENSADSWIDVKGIGYTIENNTGTFSSPGVFANGYENHNTSTSPSFDNGCGNVWRGNKSDLGGVGAYAIKISSVSKCAANPNVVYASNTVTNATSGLTNIPVTP
;
A
#
# COMPACT_ATOMS: atom_id res chain seq x y z
N MET A 1 76.09 54.31 -53.80
CA MET A 1 75.58 53.78 -55.08
C MET A 1 74.36 52.90 -54.77
N SER A 2 73.24 53.19 -55.43
CA SER A 2 71.90 52.55 -55.46
C SER A 2 71.86 50.99 -55.50
N PRO A 3 70.69 50.30 -55.41
CA PRO A 3 69.29 50.75 -55.15
C PRO A 3 68.39 49.83 -54.27
N ARG A 4 67.24 50.40 -53.86
CA ARG A 4 65.83 49.91 -53.87
C ARG A 4 65.49 48.43 -53.56
N SER A 5 64.50 48.23 -52.68
CA SER A 5 63.20 47.62 -53.02
C SER A 5 62.14 47.87 -51.92
N ARG A 6 60.94 48.31 -52.33
CA ARG A 6 59.74 48.47 -51.48
C ARG A 6 59.06 47.10 -51.36
N ALA A 7 58.62 46.73 -50.16
CA ALA A 7 57.62 45.68 -49.96
C ALA A 7 56.56 46.14 -48.96
N VAL A 8 55.31 46.03 -49.40
CA VAL A 8 54.06 46.29 -48.67
C VAL A 8 53.78 45.11 -47.74
N PHE A 9 53.38 45.35 -46.49
CA PHE A 9 52.77 44.33 -45.63
C PHE A 9 51.32 44.70 -45.31
N LEU A 10 50.40 43.83 -45.75
CA LEU A 10 49.02 43.75 -45.33
C LEU A 10 48.92 43.26 -43.87
N GLY A 11 47.89 43.72 -43.16
CA GLY A 11 47.70 43.48 -41.73
C GLY A 11 47.01 42.17 -41.35
N ALA A 12 46.82 42.01 -40.03
CA ALA A 12 45.71 41.31 -39.38
C ALA A 12 45.79 41.59 -37.86
N ALA A 13 44.70 42.10 -37.29
CA ALA A 13 44.54 42.28 -35.85
C ALA A 13 44.42 40.92 -35.15
N THR A 14 45.21 40.70 -34.11
CA THR A 14 45.15 39.51 -33.26
C THR A 14 44.02 39.66 -32.22
N VAL A 15 42.99 38.83 -32.32
CA VAL A 15 41.98 38.63 -31.27
C VAL A 15 42.51 37.55 -30.32
N SER A 16 42.82 37.91 -29.08
CA SER A 16 43.14 36.97 -28.01
C SER A 16 41.84 36.42 -27.41
N ALA A 17 41.53 35.16 -27.66
CA ALA A 17 40.44 34.44 -27.00
C ALA A 17 40.90 33.96 -25.61
N ALA A 18 40.32 34.52 -24.54
CA ALA A 18 40.48 34.00 -23.19
C ALA A 18 39.51 32.81 -22.99
N LEU A 19 40.06 31.60 -22.85
CA LEU A 19 39.30 30.43 -22.39
C LEU A 19 39.08 30.54 -20.87
N ALA A 20 37.87 30.86 -20.46
CA ALA A 20 37.45 30.70 -19.06
C ALA A 20 37.02 29.24 -18.84
N LEU A 21 37.88 28.44 -18.19
CA LEU A 21 37.47 27.15 -17.62
C LEU A 21 36.68 27.41 -16.34
N THR A 22 35.35 27.31 -16.39
CA THR A 22 34.52 27.17 -15.20
C THR A 22 34.63 25.73 -14.70
N GLY A 23 35.53 25.47 -13.76
CA GLY A 23 35.56 24.20 -13.02
C GLY A 23 34.31 24.08 -12.15
N ALA A 24 33.47 23.09 -12.41
CA ALA A 24 32.38 22.72 -11.52
C ALA A 24 32.98 22.14 -10.24
N VAL A 25 32.82 22.85 -9.11
CA VAL A 25 33.14 22.32 -7.80
C VAL A 25 32.03 21.34 -7.43
N THR A 26 32.22 20.05 -7.69
CA THR A 26 31.38 19.00 -7.11
C THR A 26 31.75 18.88 -5.64
N THR A 27 30.92 19.38 -4.73
CA THR A 27 31.05 19.04 -3.31
C THR A 27 30.79 17.54 -3.17
N ALA A 28 31.83 16.75 -2.91
CA ALA A 28 31.67 15.35 -2.54
C ALA A 28 30.84 15.29 -1.25
N GLN A 29 29.65 14.68 -1.32
CA GLN A 29 28.82 14.47 -0.14
C GLN A 29 29.55 13.48 0.77
N ALA A 30 29.68 13.83 2.06
CA ALA A 30 30.35 12.97 3.02
C ALA A 30 29.56 11.67 3.21
N ALA A 31 30.26 10.53 3.16
CA ALA A 31 29.66 9.23 3.37
C ALA A 31 29.06 9.14 4.79
N ALA A 32 27.83 8.63 4.90
CA ALA A 32 27.08 8.54 6.15
C ALA A 32 26.31 7.22 6.25
N ALA A 33 26.19 6.69 7.47
CA ALA A 33 25.25 5.61 7.72
C ALA A 33 23.81 6.13 7.59
N ASN A 34 22.92 5.31 7.04
CA ASN A 34 21.49 5.61 6.95
C ASN A 34 20.72 4.37 7.39
N LEU A 35 20.33 4.34 8.65
CA LEU A 35 19.67 3.18 9.22
C LEU A 35 18.15 3.27 9.02
N SER A 36 17.57 2.12 8.68
CA SER A 36 16.13 1.86 8.76
C SER A 36 15.91 0.66 9.66
N ALA A 37 14.76 0.57 10.34
CA ALA A 37 14.44 -0.56 11.20
C ALA A 37 13.03 -1.10 10.90
N GLY A 38 12.91 -2.39 10.63
CA GLY A 38 11.63 -3.06 10.38
C GLY A 38 11.26 -3.98 11.54
N PHE A 39 10.02 -3.90 12.02
CA PHE A 39 9.47 -4.78 13.05
C PHE A 39 8.77 -5.99 12.43
N ALA A 40 8.93 -7.15 13.05
CA ALA A 40 8.13 -8.34 12.77
C ALA A 40 7.81 -9.08 14.07
N ARG A 41 6.60 -9.65 14.18
CA ARG A 41 6.34 -10.66 15.22
C ARG A 41 6.89 -11.99 14.76
N THR A 42 7.73 -12.61 15.56
CA THR A 42 8.36 -13.90 15.25
C THR A 42 7.56 -15.09 15.78
N SER A 43 6.71 -14.89 16.79
CA SER A 43 5.79 -15.89 17.33
C SER A 43 4.70 -15.22 18.17
N VAL A 44 3.56 -15.88 18.36
CA VAL A 44 2.43 -15.37 19.16
C VAL A 44 1.89 -16.49 20.04
N TRP A 45 1.54 -16.17 21.28
CA TRP A 45 0.88 -17.09 22.21
C TRP A 45 -0.19 -16.37 23.02
N THR A 46 -0.98 -17.12 23.78
CA THR A 46 -2.00 -16.53 24.65
C THR A 46 -1.36 -15.57 25.66
N GLY A 47 -1.66 -14.28 25.52
CA GLY A 47 -1.18 -13.24 26.43
C GLY A 47 0.20 -12.66 26.09
N GLY A 48 0.78 -12.95 24.92
CA GLY A 48 2.07 -12.35 24.51
C GLY A 48 2.54 -12.72 23.11
N TYR A 49 3.68 -12.15 22.72
CA TYR A 49 4.33 -12.45 21.44
C TYR A 49 5.84 -12.25 21.51
N GLY A 50 6.56 -12.89 20.59
CA GLY A 50 7.96 -12.61 20.28
C GLY A 50 8.04 -11.59 19.16
N GLY A 51 8.87 -10.56 19.33
CA GLY A 51 9.12 -9.50 18.36
C GLY A 51 10.60 -9.46 17.95
N GLU A 52 10.85 -9.05 16.71
CA GLU A 52 12.20 -8.81 16.17
C GLU A 52 12.22 -7.48 15.42
N TYR A 53 13.29 -6.71 15.61
CA TYR A 53 13.64 -5.60 14.74
C TYR A 53 14.84 -5.97 13.88
N THR A 54 14.72 -5.73 12.57
CA THR A 54 15.83 -5.80 11.61
C THR A 54 16.28 -4.38 11.25
N ILE A 55 17.49 -4.02 11.65
CA ILE A 55 18.16 -2.76 11.32
C ILE A 55 18.94 -2.95 10.04
N ALA A 56 18.65 -2.18 8.99
CA ALA A 56 19.38 -2.20 7.72
C ALA A 56 20.11 -0.87 7.50
N ASN A 57 21.38 -0.92 7.07
CA ASN A 57 22.12 0.27 6.67
C ASN A 57 22.04 0.46 5.16
N ARG A 58 21.31 1.52 4.76
CA ARG A 58 21.12 1.95 3.37
C ARG A 58 22.06 3.09 2.96
N GLY A 59 22.98 3.48 3.86
CA GLY A 59 23.99 4.48 3.61
C GLY A 59 25.23 3.90 2.95
N ASP A 60 26.22 4.75 2.72
CA ASP A 60 27.50 4.45 2.08
C ASP A 60 28.68 4.38 3.08
N ALA A 61 28.43 4.65 4.36
CA ALA A 61 29.38 4.41 5.46
C ALA A 61 28.83 3.40 6.49
N PRO A 62 29.69 2.63 7.18
CA PRO A 62 29.26 1.73 8.25
C PRO A 62 28.73 2.54 9.45
N SER A 63 27.66 2.04 10.08
CA SER A 63 27.29 2.54 11.41
C SER A 63 28.25 1.98 12.47
N THR A 64 28.46 2.72 13.57
CA THR A 64 29.25 2.27 14.73
C THR A 64 28.38 1.86 15.92
N GLY A 65 27.06 2.07 15.84
CA GLY A 65 26.06 1.70 16.84
C GLY A 65 24.66 1.85 16.27
N TRP A 66 23.65 1.44 17.03
CA TRP A 66 22.27 1.75 16.69
C TRP A 66 21.44 1.82 17.96
N THR A 67 20.45 2.69 17.94
CA THR A 67 19.44 2.83 18.99
C THR A 67 18.07 2.78 18.35
N VAL A 68 17.24 1.80 18.72
CA VAL A 68 15.83 1.74 18.32
C VAL A 68 14.95 2.12 19.50
N GLU A 69 14.04 3.06 19.31
CA GLU A 69 13.09 3.51 20.33
C GLU A 69 11.65 3.36 19.83
N PHE A 70 10.74 2.92 20.68
CA PHE A 70 9.31 2.79 20.38
C PHE A 70 8.47 2.78 21.65
N ASP A 71 7.17 3.04 21.51
CA ASP A 71 6.20 2.94 22.59
C ASP A 71 5.37 1.66 22.47
N LEU A 72 5.01 1.06 23.61
CA LEU A 72 3.98 0.01 23.68
C LEU A 72 2.73 0.54 24.39
N PRO A 73 1.50 0.18 23.98
CA PRO A 73 0.31 0.64 24.67
C PRO A 73 0.21 0.06 26.09
N THR A 74 -0.50 0.76 26.99
CA THR A 74 -0.75 0.30 28.36
C THR A 74 -1.35 -1.11 28.37
N GLY A 75 -0.90 -1.95 29.31
CA GLY A 75 -1.28 -3.37 29.36
C GLY A 75 -0.37 -4.27 28.49
N THR A 76 0.60 -3.68 27.79
CA THR A 76 1.62 -4.39 27.04
C THR A 76 3.01 -4.00 27.53
N ALA A 77 3.89 -4.98 27.74
CA ALA A 77 5.24 -4.72 28.25
C ALA A 77 6.26 -5.73 27.71
N VAL A 78 7.48 -5.26 27.44
CA VAL A 78 8.60 -6.14 27.08
C VAL A 78 9.06 -6.92 28.31
N SER A 79 8.89 -8.24 28.31
CA SER A 79 9.25 -9.14 29.41
C SER A 79 10.71 -9.61 29.35
N SER A 80 11.28 -9.78 28.15
CA SER A 80 12.71 -10.09 27.96
C SER A 80 13.22 -9.57 26.62
N SER A 81 14.53 -9.42 26.47
CA SER A 81 15.16 -9.04 25.20
C SER A 81 16.55 -9.66 25.06
N TRP A 82 17.00 -9.83 23.82
CA TRP A 82 18.33 -10.33 23.48
C TRP A 82 18.96 -9.51 22.36
N SER A 83 20.27 -9.65 22.17
CA SER A 83 21.05 -8.90 21.17
C SER A 83 20.88 -7.37 21.24
N SER A 84 20.53 -6.86 22.43
CA SER A 84 20.25 -5.45 22.70
C SER A 84 20.43 -5.12 24.18
N VAL A 85 20.64 -3.85 24.49
CA VAL A 85 20.57 -3.28 25.84
C VAL A 85 19.28 -2.47 25.94
N LYS A 86 18.31 -2.97 26.73
CA LYS A 86 16.99 -2.36 26.91
C LYS A 86 17.00 -1.38 28.09
N THR A 87 16.49 -0.18 27.87
CA THR A 87 16.06 0.77 28.90
C THR A 87 14.59 1.13 28.68
N GLN A 88 13.89 1.55 29.73
CA GLN A 88 12.47 1.90 29.63
C GLN A 88 12.12 3.05 30.57
N THR A 89 11.19 3.91 30.15
CA THR A 89 10.54 4.92 30.99
C THR A 89 9.04 4.89 30.72
N GLY A 90 8.27 4.39 31.68
CA GLY A 90 6.86 4.08 31.45
C GLY A 90 6.70 3.07 30.30
N GLN A 91 5.93 3.47 29.29
CA GLN A 91 5.65 2.67 28.09
C GLN A 91 6.62 2.91 26.93
N HIS A 92 7.61 3.78 27.13
CA HIS A 92 8.62 4.09 26.15
C HIS A 92 9.84 3.17 26.32
N TYR A 93 10.21 2.47 25.24
CA TYR A 93 11.29 1.50 25.22
C TYR A 93 12.42 1.95 24.31
N LYS A 94 13.64 1.82 24.80
CA LYS A 94 14.88 2.13 24.06
C LYS A 94 15.82 0.93 24.08
N PHE A 95 16.20 0.46 22.89
CA PHE A 95 17.09 -0.66 22.65
C PHE A 95 18.35 -0.17 21.96
N ALA A 96 19.49 -0.22 22.64
CA ALA A 96 20.79 0.01 22.03
C ALA A 96 21.43 -1.31 21.60
N ASN A 97 22.37 -1.26 20.66
CA ASN A 97 23.13 -2.44 20.25
C ASN A 97 23.80 -3.17 21.42
N ALA A 98 23.85 -4.51 21.34
CA ALA A 98 24.80 -5.27 22.14
C ALA A 98 26.22 -4.99 21.63
N GLY A 99 27.23 -5.07 22.50
CA GLY A 99 28.61 -4.70 22.14
C GLY A 99 29.16 -5.39 20.87
N PHE A 100 28.61 -6.54 20.48
CA PHE A 100 29.04 -7.30 19.30
C PHE A 100 28.31 -6.93 17.99
N ASN A 101 27.15 -6.27 18.03
CA ASN A 101 26.29 -6.03 16.85
C ASN A 101 26.05 -4.55 16.52
N GLY A 102 26.88 -3.64 17.04
CA GLY A 102 26.77 -2.20 16.77
C GLY A 102 27.19 -1.80 15.36
N THR A 103 28.18 -2.48 14.77
CA THR A 103 28.66 -2.15 13.43
C THR A 103 27.78 -2.76 12.34
N VAL A 104 27.10 -1.90 11.56
CA VAL A 104 26.29 -2.32 10.40
C VAL A 104 26.90 -1.71 9.14
N LYS A 105 27.54 -2.53 8.31
CA LYS A 105 28.15 -2.09 7.05
C LYS A 105 27.09 -1.64 6.03
N PRO A 106 27.43 -0.79 5.05
CA PRO A 106 26.55 -0.49 3.91
C PRO A 106 25.97 -1.78 3.30
N GLY A 107 24.65 -1.81 3.12
CA GLY A 107 23.90 -2.97 2.59
C GLY A 107 23.74 -4.14 3.55
N ALA A 108 24.31 -4.08 4.77
CA ALA A 108 24.19 -5.14 5.77
C ALA A 108 23.03 -4.87 6.75
N THR A 109 22.72 -5.89 7.55
CA THR A 109 21.68 -5.84 8.58
C THR A 109 22.16 -6.30 9.95
N ALA A 110 21.61 -5.72 11.01
CA ALA A 110 21.66 -6.24 12.38
C ALA A 110 20.24 -6.55 12.87
N LYS A 111 20.13 -7.41 13.88
CA LYS A 111 18.84 -7.83 14.45
C LYS A 111 18.89 -7.86 15.97
N PHE A 112 17.77 -7.54 16.60
CA PHE A 112 17.51 -7.85 17.99
C PHE A 112 16.08 -8.30 18.19
N GLY A 113 15.85 -9.10 19.23
CA GLY A 113 14.51 -9.60 19.53
C GLY A 113 14.14 -9.42 20.99
N PHE A 114 12.85 -9.58 21.26
CA PHE A 114 12.25 -9.38 22.56
C PHE A 114 10.95 -10.16 22.69
N ASN A 115 10.59 -10.51 23.93
CA ASN A 115 9.28 -11.06 24.24
C ASN A 115 8.42 -9.99 24.91
N VAL A 116 7.13 -10.05 24.61
CA VAL A 116 6.12 -9.11 25.10
C VAL A 116 5.03 -9.88 25.83
N THR A 117 4.62 -9.36 26.99
CA THR A 117 3.35 -9.68 27.63
C THR A 117 2.31 -8.66 27.20
N GLY A 118 1.11 -9.09 26.81
CA GLY A 118 0.09 -8.27 26.16
C GLY A 118 0.11 -8.37 24.64
N SER A 119 -0.90 -7.81 23.98
CA SER A 119 -1.10 -7.89 22.52
C SER A 119 -0.76 -6.62 21.75
N GLY A 120 -0.40 -5.52 22.44
CA GLY A 120 -0.09 -4.26 21.81
C GLY A 120 1.20 -4.27 21.00
N LEU A 121 1.23 -3.56 19.87
CA LEU A 121 2.40 -3.51 18.98
C LEU A 121 3.24 -2.24 19.20
N PRO A 122 4.54 -2.27 18.84
CA PRO A 122 5.40 -1.08 18.85
C PRO A 122 4.82 0.03 17.98
N SER A 123 4.82 1.26 18.48
CA SER A 123 4.45 2.47 17.73
C SER A 123 5.50 3.56 17.91
N GLY A 124 5.50 4.58 17.04
CA GLY A 124 6.44 5.70 17.16
C GLY A 124 7.91 5.31 16.96
N CYS A 125 8.18 4.26 16.18
CA CYS A 125 9.53 3.71 16.03
C CYS A 125 10.52 4.74 15.46
N THR A 126 11.65 4.93 16.15
CA THR A 126 12.81 5.64 15.63
C THR A 126 14.07 4.77 15.67
N VAL A 127 14.99 4.99 14.73
CA VAL A 127 16.35 4.46 14.73
C VAL A 127 17.33 5.62 14.65
N ASP A 128 18.21 5.72 15.65
CA ASP A 128 19.12 6.85 15.85
C ASP A 128 18.43 8.22 15.79
N GLY A 129 17.21 8.30 16.33
CA GLY A 129 16.40 9.52 16.40
C GLY A 129 15.67 9.89 15.11
N LEU A 130 15.79 9.08 14.04
CA LEU A 130 15.04 9.25 12.80
C LEU A 130 13.90 8.23 12.71
N PRO A 131 12.77 8.52 12.05
CA PRO A 131 11.70 7.54 11.86
C PRO A 131 12.23 6.25 11.24
N CYS A 132 11.81 5.09 11.77
CA CYS A 132 12.32 3.78 11.37
C CYS A 132 12.13 3.45 9.87
N ALA A 133 11.18 4.10 9.19
CA ALA A 133 10.96 4.01 7.74
C ALA A 133 12.08 4.65 6.90
N GLY A 134 13.00 5.41 7.52
CA GLY A 134 14.12 6.08 6.86
C GLY A 134 13.71 7.42 6.23
N GLY A 135 13.78 8.50 7.02
CA GLY A 135 13.63 9.88 6.55
C GLY A 135 14.61 10.77 7.32
N GLY A 136 15.34 11.66 6.62
CA GLY A 136 16.34 12.53 7.23
C GLY A 136 15.77 13.52 8.27
N PRO A 137 16.62 14.29 8.97
CA PRO A 137 16.21 15.10 10.11
C PRO A 137 15.21 16.19 9.68
N VAL A 138 13.98 16.10 10.17
CA VAL A 138 13.04 17.22 10.12
C VAL A 138 13.40 18.17 11.27
N THR A 139 13.91 19.35 10.95
CA THR A 139 14.02 20.45 11.91
C THR A 139 12.62 20.87 12.37
N THR A 140 12.15 20.34 13.49
CA THR A 140 10.92 20.80 14.15
C THR A 140 11.26 21.89 15.18
N ARG A 141 10.58 23.03 15.05
CA ARG A 141 10.56 24.10 16.05
C ARG A 141 9.73 23.63 17.26
N PRO A 142 10.09 23.97 18.51
CA PRO A 142 9.38 23.48 19.69
C PRO A 142 7.95 24.04 19.74
N THR A 143 6.97 23.14 19.82
CA THR A 143 5.59 23.50 20.20
C THR A 143 5.38 23.05 21.63
N THR A 144 5.13 24.01 22.52
CA THR A 144 4.78 23.78 23.93
C THR A 144 3.52 22.92 24.04
N THR A 145 3.66 21.76 24.68
CA THR A 145 2.56 20.89 25.11
C THR A 145 1.94 21.45 26.39
N THR A 146 0.71 21.97 26.26
CA THR A 146 -0.15 22.22 27.42
C THR A 146 -0.93 20.95 27.70
N THR A 147 -0.67 20.32 28.85
CA THR A 147 -1.45 19.19 29.38
C THR A 147 -2.80 19.68 29.88
N THR A 148 -3.88 19.35 29.17
CA THR A 148 -5.26 19.52 29.66
C THR A 148 -5.86 18.13 29.98
N PRO A 149 -6.53 17.94 31.13
CA PRO A 149 -7.14 16.66 31.51
C PRO A 149 -8.22 16.15 30.54
N PRO A 150 -8.52 14.83 30.53
CA PRO A 150 -9.51 14.21 29.65
C PRO A 150 -10.91 14.84 29.79
N PRO A 151 -11.61 15.23 28.70
CA PRO A 151 -12.97 15.68 28.78
C PRO A 151 -13.94 14.51 28.95
N THR A 152 -14.92 14.70 29.81
CA THR A 152 -16.10 13.85 29.98
C THR A 152 -16.90 13.85 28.68
N THR A 153 -17.22 12.67 28.14
CA THR A 153 -17.93 12.48 26.87
C THR A 153 -19.36 13.01 26.94
N THR A 154 -19.63 14.07 26.18
CA THR A 154 -20.99 14.49 25.82
C THR A 154 -21.13 14.39 24.31
N THR A 155 -21.92 13.42 23.84
CA THR A 155 -22.24 13.20 22.42
C THR A 155 -23.26 14.23 21.96
N THR A 156 -22.80 15.40 21.51
CA THR A 156 -23.67 16.33 20.76
C THR A 156 -23.58 15.99 19.28
N PRO A 157 -24.71 15.72 18.58
CA PRO A 157 -24.73 15.52 17.13
C PRO A 157 -24.06 16.68 16.39
N PRO A 158 -23.30 16.42 15.30
CA PRO A 158 -22.75 17.49 14.46
C PRO A 158 -23.87 18.37 13.89
N PRO A 159 -23.63 19.66 13.63
CA PRO A 159 -24.61 20.52 12.98
C PRO A 159 -24.99 19.98 11.60
N ALA A 160 -26.28 19.99 11.28
CA ALA A 160 -26.79 19.67 9.94
C ALA A 160 -26.38 20.78 8.95
N GLY A 161 -25.24 20.60 8.31
CA GLY A 161 -24.78 21.41 7.18
C GLY A 161 -24.18 20.54 6.09
N ASP A 162 -24.10 21.07 4.88
CA ASP A 162 -23.49 20.40 3.71
C ASP A 162 -22.02 20.03 3.95
N THR A 163 -21.37 20.61 4.95
CA THR A 163 -19.99 20.28 5.33
C THR A 163 -19.84 20.10 6.84
N VAL A 164 -19.22 18.98 7.25
CA VAL A 164 -18.85 18.65 8.62
C VAL A 164 -17.33 18.57 8.71
N ASN A 165 -16.72 19.48 9.45
CA ASN A 165 -15.27 19.42 9.71
C ASN A 165 -15.02 18.58 10.96
N VAL A 166 -14.06 17.66 10.89
CA VAL A 166 -13.70 16.77 12.00
C VAL A 166 -12.20 16.81 12.24
N SER A 167 -11.78 16.88 13.49
CA SER A 167 -10.38 16.88 13.92
C SER A 167 -10.07 15.82 14.98
N THR A 168 -11.04 14.97 15.32
CA THR A 168 -10.88 13.86 16.27
C THR A 168 -11.58 12.59 15.76
N ALA A 169 -11.14 11.43 16.25
CA ALA A 169 -11.77 10.13 15.94
C ALA A 169 -13.26 10.10 16.30
N ALA A 170 -13.64 10.61 17.48
CA ALA A 170 -15.03 10.65 17.91
C ALA A 170 -15.92 11.52 17.00
N GLN A 171 -15.39 12.65 16.51
CA GLN A 171 -16.11 13.50 15.55
C GLN A 171 -16.27 12.79 14.20
N LEU A 172 -15.24 12.10 13.72
CA LEU A 172 -15.32 11.33 12.49
C LEU A 172 -16.34 10.19 12.61
N GLN A 173 -16.31 9.41 13.70
CA GLN A 173 -17.29 8.37 13.97
C GLN A 173 -18.72 8.91 13.99
N ALA A 174 -18.96 10.03 14.69
CA ALA A 174 -20.27 10.67 14.73
C ALA A 174 -20.71 11.18 13.34
N ALA A 175 -19.78 11.72 12.55
CA ALA A 175 -20.08 12.19 11.20
C ALA A 175 -20.42 11.03 10.25
N LEU A 176 -19.66 9.93 10.30
CA LEU A 176 -19.92 8.73 9.49
C LEU A 176 -21.26 8.06 9.82
N ALA A 177 -21.65 8.05 11.10
CA ALA A 177 -22.90 7.46 11.58
C ALA A 177 -24.15 8.30 11.29
N ASN A 178 -23.99 9.59 10.95
CA ASN A 178 -25.10 10.52 10.70
C ASN A 178 -24.98 11.21 9.33
N ALA A 179 -24.18 10.63 8.43
CA ALA A 179 -23.94 11.21 7.12
C ALA A 179 -25.24 11.24 6.30
N THR A 180 -25.47 12.30 5.56
CA THR A 180 -26.66 12.45 4.71
C THR A 180 -26.27 12.67 3.25
N PRO A 181 -27.10 12.26 2.26
CA PRO A 181 -26.77 12.42 0.84
C PRO A 181 -26.34 13.84 0.47
N GLY A 182 -25.14 13.97 -0.09
CA GLY A 182 -24.55 15.25 -0.52
C GLY A 182 -23.64 15.92 0.52
N GLN A 183 -23.53 15.35 1.72
CA GLN A 183 -22.70 15.91 2.78
C GLN A 183 -21.21 15.67 2.51
N ALA A 184 -20.39 16.66 2.86
CA ALA A 184 -18.94 16.58 2.82
C ALA A 184 -18.37 16.53 4.24
N ILE A 185 -17.70 15.44 4.60
CA ILE A 185 -16.93 15.28 5.83
C ILE A 185 -15.48 15.62 5.51
N LYS A 186 -14.92 16.62 6.21
CA LYS A 186 -13.55 17.11 6.01
C LYS A 186 -12.68 16.80 7.22
N LEU A 187 -11.71 15.92 7.02
CA LEU A 187 -10.67 15.58 7.99
C LEU A 187 -9.67 16.74 8.05
N ALA A 188 -9.38 17.20 9.27
CA ALA A 188 -8.16 17.94 9.54
C ALA A 188 -6.95 16.99 9.48
N ALA A 189 -5.75 17.55 9.29
CA ALA A 189 -4.52 16.78 9.48
C ALA A 189 -4.43 16.26 10.92
N GLY A 190 -3.96 15.03 11.10
CA GLY A 190 -3.87 14.38 12.41
C GLY A 190 -4.12 12.89 12.33
N THR A 191 -3.95 12.22 13.47
CA THR A 191 -4.18 10.78 13.60
C THR A 191 -5.53 10.52 14.24
N TYR A 192 -6.32 9.66 13.62
CA TYR A 192 -7.63 9.22 14.07
C TYR A 192 -7.51 7.73 14.39
N ARG A 193 -7.53 7.38 15.68
CA ARG A 193 -7.51 5.98 16.14
C ARG A 193 -8.92 5.52 16.52
N GLY A 194 -9.40 4.45 15.90
CA GLY A 194 -10.68 3.83 16.25
C GLY A 194 -11.32 3.06 15.10
N SER A 195 -12.50 2.50 15.37
CA SER A 195 -13.33 1.86 14.35
C SER A 195 -14.09 2.91 13.55
N PHE A 196 -13.91 2.92 12.23
CA PHE A 196 -14.58 3.86 11.32
C PHE A 196 -15.46 3.08 10.34
N VAL A 197 -16.77 3.15 10.58
CA VAL A 197 -17.79 2.45 9.79
C VAL A 197 -18.90 3.42 9.40
N THR A 198 -19.42 3.27 8.19
CA THR A 198 -20.66 3.92 7.77
C THR A 198 -21.59 2.93 7.09
N THR A 199 -22.87 3.08 7.39
CA THR A 199 -24.00 2.40 6.75
C THR A 199 -24.88 3.40 5.99
N GLU A 200 -24.47 4.67 5.93
CA GLU A 200 -25.27 5.74 5.34
C GLU A 200 -25.02 5.81 3.84
N ALA A 201 -26.10 5.81 3.06
CA ALA A 201 -26.04 5.80 1.61
C ALA A 201 -26.03 7.22 1.04
N GLY A 202 -25.14 7.48 0.07
CA GLY A 202 -25.29 8.59 -0.86
C GLY A 202 -26.30 8.25 -1.96
N THR A 203 -26.42 9.15 -2.94
CA THR A 203 -27.15 8.90 -4.18
C THR A 203 -26.35 9.36 -5.38
N ALA A 204 -26.68 8.90 -6.58
CA ALA A 204 -26.02 9.36 -7.81
C ALA A 204 -26.03 10.89 -7.97
N ALA A 205 -27.11 11.56 -7.55
CA ALA A 205 -27.23 13.02 -7.62
C ALA A 205 -26.56 13.74 -6.45
N LYS A 206 -26.35 13.06 -5.32
CA LYS A 206 -25.82 13.60 -4.08
C LYS A 206 -24.92 12.57 -3.39
N PRO A 207 -23.72 12.32 -3.93
CA PRO A 207 -22.76 11.43 -3.29
C PRO A 207 -22.30 12.04 -1.96
N ILE A 208 -21.98 11.20 -0.99
CA ILE A 208 -21.36 11.63 0.27
C ILE A 208 -19.85 11.68 0.08
N THR A 209 -19.17 12.68 0.60
CA THR A 209 -17.71 12.83 0.43
C THR A 209 -17.00 12.79 1.77
N LEU A 210 -15.98 11.92 1.92
CA LEU A 210 -14.97 12.00 2.98
C LEU A 210 -13.65 12.45 2.36
N SER A 211 -13.11 13.56 2.84
CA SER A 211 -11.89 14.15 2.27
C SER A 211 -10.92 14.61 3.35
N GLY A 212 -9.63 14.53 3.07
CA GLY A 212 -8.58 14.99 3.97
C GLY A 212 -7.23 15.12 3.25
N PRO A 213 -6.26 15.83 3.85
CA PRO A 213 -4.88 15.77 3.38
C PRO A 213 -4.27 14.38 3.67
N ALA A 214 -3.18 14.03 2.98
CA ALA A 214 -2.48 12.75 3.20
C ALA A 214 -1.98 12.54 4.63
N ASN A 215 -1.79 13.60 5.42
CA ASN A 215 -1.45 13.52 6.83
C ASN A 215 -2.67 13.52 7.78
N ALA A 216 -3.88 13.36 7.26
CA ALA A 216 -5.02 12.85 8.00
C ALA A 216 -4.99 11.31 7.92
N VAL A 217 -4.68 10.65 9.03
CA VAL A 217 -4.35 9.23 9.08
C VAL A 217 -5.39 8.48 9.91
N LEU A 218 -6.12 7.57 9.28
CA LEU A 218 -7.03 6.64 9.95
C LEU A 218 -6.28 5.37 10.35
N ILE A 219 -6.40 5.00 11.62
CA ILE A 219 -5.74 3.83 12.23
C ILE A 219 -6.77 3.03 13.01
N ASN A 220 -6.70 1.70 12.88
CA ASN A 220 -7.53 0.78 13.66
C ASN A 220 -6.66 -0.34 14.24
N ASP A 221 -6.31 -0.20 15.52
CA ASP A 221 -5.36 -1.07 16.25
C ASP A 221 -5.85 -2.50 16.52
N GLY A 222 -7.04 -2.89 16.04
CA GLY A 222 -7.33 -4.30 15.86
C GLY A 222 -8.81 -4.65 15.87
N PRO A 223 -9.13 -5.86 15.39
CA PRO A 223 -10.42 -6.43 15.69
C PRO A 223 -10.55 -6.63 17.21
N SER A 224 -11.73 -6.38 17.76
CA SER A 224 -12.03 -6.60 19.17
C SER A 224 -13.50 -6.95 19.38
N GLY A 225 -13.82 -7.62 20.49
CA GLY A 225 -15.16 -8.18 20.70
C GLY A 225 -15.39 -9.47 19.91
N ASP A 226 -16.61 -10.00 20.03
CA ASP A 226 -16.99 -11.25 19.37
C ASP A 226 -17.36 -10.98 17.91
N ALA A 227 -16.56 -11.51 16.99
CA ALA A 227 -16.83 -11.39 15.57
C ALA A 227 -18.08 -12.21 15.19
N PRO A 228 -19.00 -11.65 14.38
CA PRO A 228 -20.06 -12.45 13.79
C PRO A 228 -19.49 -13.47 12.79
N ASP A 229 -20.20 -14.58 12.58
CA ASP A 229 -19.81 -15.62 11.60
C ASP A 229 -19.54 -15.03 10.21
N CYS A 230 -20.36 -14.04 9.84
CA CYS A 230 -20.18 -13.22 8.65
C CYS A 230 -19.97 -11.77 9.03
N PRO A 231 -18.85 -11.13 8.62
CA PRO A 231 -18.59 -9.72 8.87
C PRO A 231 -19.77 -8.83 8.49
N ALA A 232 -20.39 -8.21 9.48
CA ALA A 232 -21.39 -7.16 9.35
C ALA A 232 -21.27 -6.19 10.54
N PRO A 233 -21.51 -4.88 10.36
CA PRO A 233 -21.45 -3.93 11.46
C PRO A 233 -22.33 -4.39 12.63
N THR A 234 -21.68 -4.68 13.77
CA THR A 234 -22.32 -5.28 14.94
C THR A 234 -21.92 -4.49 16.17
N ALA A 235 -22.90 -4.11 17.00
CA ALA A 235 -22.63 -3.32 18.19
C ALA A 235 -21.67 -4.05 19.13
N GLY A 236 -20.60 -3.36 19.56
CA GLY A 236 -19.59 -3.92 20.45
C GLY A 236 -18.51 -4.77 19.76
N TRP A 237 -18.55 -4.90 18.42
CA TRP A 237 -17.51 -5.55 17.64
C TRP A 237 -16.75 -4.53 16.81
N ASP A 238 -15.42 -4.59 16.87
CA ASP A 238 -14.52 -3.90 15.96
C ASP A 238 -13.99 -4.90 14.93
N SER A 239 -14.10 -4.56 13.65
CA SER A 239 -13.60 -5.37 12.54
C SER A 239 -12.08 -5.30 12.40
N GLY A 240 -11.45 -4.26 12.96
CA GLY A 240 -10.06 -3.92 12.70
C GLY A 240 -9.85 -3.24 11.35
N TYR A 241 -10.90 -2.89 10.60
CA TYR A 241 -10.77 -2.24 9.30
C TYR A 241 -10.49 -0.74 9.49
N GLY A 242 -9.58 -0.18 8.70
CA GLY A 242 -9.25 1.24 8.78
C GLY A 242 -10.39 2.15 8.32
N LEU A 243 -11.19 1.72 7.34
CA LEU A 243 -12.48 2.32 6.99
C LEU A 243 -13.40 1.27 6.36
N TRP A 244 -14.66 1.21 6.81
CA TRP A 244 -15.64 0.26 6.30
C TRP A 244 -16.91 0.95 5.81
N LEU A 245 -17.20 0.79 4.51
CA LEU A 245 -18.47 1.13 3.90
C LEU A 245 -19.30 -0.15 3.82
N SER A 246 -20.43 -0.21 4.53
CA SER A 246 -21.27 -1.40 4.59
C SER A 246 -22.71 -1.06 4.24
N GLY A 247 -23.14 -1.39 3.02
CA GLY A 247 -24.46 -0.98 2.52
C GLY A 247 -24.56 0.53 2.24
N ALA A 248 -23.43 1.16 1.93
CA ALA A 248 -23.24 2.61 1.82
C ALA A 248 -22.80 2.99 0.39
N PRO A 249 -23.67 2.89 -0.64
CA PRO A 249 -23.32 3.25 -2.00
C PRO A 249 -23.09 4.76 -2.18
N TYR A 250 -22.46 5.13 -3.31
CA TYR A 250 -22.25 6.53 -3.73
C TYR A 250 -21.43 7.38 -2.75
N TRP A 251 -20.26 6.87 -2.35
CA TRP A 251 -19.28 7.61 -1.57
C TRP A 251 -18.08 8.05 -2.41
N ASN A 252 -17.56 9.24 -2.12
CA ASN A 252 -16.29 9.74 -2.62
C ASN A 252 -15.29 9.81 -1.45
N LEU A 253 -14.20 9.07 -1.53
CA LEU A 253 -13.10 9.06 -0.56
C LEU A 253 -11.88 9.74 -1.20
N THR A 254 -11.33 10.78 -0.58
CA THR A 254 -10.28 11.57 -1.23
C THR A 254 -9.14 11.99 -0.31
N GLY A 255 -7.90 11.71 -0.73
CA GLY A 255 -6.68 12.36 -0.23
C GLY A 255 -6.06 11.81 1.06
N PHE A 256 -6.86 11.27 1.98
CA PHE A 256 -6.38 10.84 3.31
C PHE A 256 -5.58 9.52 3.28
N THR A 257 -4.98 9.17 4.42
CA THR A 257 -4.23 7.92 4.60
C THR A 257 -4.98 6.95 5.50
N VAL A 258 -4.91 5.66 5.20
CA VAL A 258 -5.30 4.54 6.08
C VAL A 258 -4.05 3.70 6.36
N GLN A 259 -3.76 3.43 7.63
CA GLN A 259 -2.64 2.56 8.00
C GLN A 259 -2.87 1.84 9.32
N GLU A 260 -1.99 0.90 9.67
CA GLU A 260 -2.01 0.23 10.98
C GLU A 260 -3.39 -0.37 11.28
N SER A 261 -3.88 -1.20 10.35
CA SER A 261 -5.20 -1.81 10.44
C SER A 261 -5.19 -3.24 9.91
N LYS A 262 -6.16 -4.05 10.34
CA LYS A 262 -6.30 -5.43 9.85
C LYS A 262 -6.45 -5.44 8.32
N LYS A 263 -7.41 -4.66 7.83
CA LYS A 263 -7.63 -4.35 6.41
C LYS A 263 -7.67 -2.84 6.25
N GLY A 264 -7.31 -2.32 5.10
CA GLY A 264 -7.39 -0.88 4.85
C GLY A 264 -8.82 -0.40 4.68
N ILE A 265 -9.27 -0.26 3.45
CA ILE A 265 -10.63 0.18 3.09
C ILE A 265 -11.44 -1.02 2.60
N VAL A 266 -12.53 -1.34 3.29
CA VAL A 266 -13.46 -2.40 2.89
C VAL A 266 -14.75 -1.77 2.40
N VAL A 267 -15.17 -2.16 1.19
CA VAL A 267 -16.36 -1.66 0.50
C VAL A 267 -17.31 -2.83 0.28
N ASP A 268 -18.24 -3.02 1.21
CA ASP A 268 -19.24 -4.10 1.21
C ASP A 268 -20.60 -3.57 0.75
N ASN A 269 -21.18 -4.14 -0.31
CA ASN A 269 -22.50 -3.78 -0.82
C ASN A 269 -22.67 -2.26 -1.01
N SER A 270 -21.62 -1.63 -1.50
CA SER A 270 -21.49 -0.17 -1.57
C SER A 270 -21.04 0.23 -2.98
N PRO A 271 -21.85 -0.07 -4.02
CA PRO A 271 -21.52 0.25 -5.40
C PRO A 271 -21.38 1.75 -5.64
N HIS A 272 -20.75 2.11 -6.76
CA HIS A 272 -20.48 3.50 -7.14
C HIS A 272 -19.63 4.28 -6.13
N THR A 273 -18.74 3.58 -5.43
CA THR A 273 -17.75 4.23 -4.55
C THR A 273 -16.55 4.68 -5.36
N THR A 274 -16.14 5.94 -5.21
CA THR A 274 -14.89 6.47 -5.78
C THR A 274 -13.86 6.64 -4.68
N ILE A 275 -12.69 6.03 -4.84
CA ILE A 275 -11.51 6.21 -3.99
C ILE A 275 -10.45 6.91 -4.84
N ASP A 276 -10.05 8.12 -4.47
CA ASP A 276 -9.21 9.01 -5.28
C ASP A 276 -8.07 9.62 -4.46
N GLY A 277 -6.82 9.35 -4.82
CA GLY A 277 -5.68 9.98 -4.17
C GLY A 277 -5.47 9.60 -2.70
N VAL A 278 -5.94 8.42 -2.27
CA VAL A 278 -5.71 7.94 -0.91
C VAL A 278 -4.40 7.19 -0.81
N ASN A 279 -3.83 7.12 0.39
CA ASN A 279 -2.70 6.22 0.68
C ASN A 279 -3.16 5.10 1.61
N VAL A 280 -2.88 3.85 1.27
CA VAL A 280 -3.13 2.70 2.16
C VAL A 280 -1.82 1.98 2.39
N ASN A 281 -1.40 1.86 3.65
CA ASN A 281 -0.12 1.21 3.95
C ASN A 281 -0.05 0.57 5.32
N HIS A 282 0.88 -0.37 5.51
CA HIS A 282 1.08 -1.08 6.77
C HIS A 282 -0.20 -1.72 7.30
N VAL A 283 -0.78 -2.59 6.50
CA VAL A 283 -1.98 -3.36 6.86
C VAL A 283 -1.64 -4.84 7.00
N ASP A 284 -2.35 -5.51 7.91
CA ASP A 284 -2.08 -6.90 8.29
C ASP A 284 -2.47 -7.90 7.19
N GLU A 285 -3.53 -7.59 6.45
CA GLU A 285 -4.11 -8.34 5.32
C GLU A 285 -4.18 -7.40 4.09
N GLU A 286 -5.30 -7.36 3.37
CA GLU A 286 -5.40 -6.61 2.12
C GLU A 286 -5.70 -5.11 2.33
N ALA A 287 -5.22 -4.28 1.41
CA ALA A 287 -5.36 -2.83 1.51
C ALA A 287 -6.75 -2.33 1.11
N ILE A 288 -7.25 -2.68 -0.07
CA ILE A 288 -8.58 -2.24 -0.54
C ILE A 288 -9.38 -3.43 -1.04
N HIS A 289 -10.56 -3.67 -0.47
CA HIS A 289 -11.42 -4.79 -0.83
C HIS A 289 -12.80 -4.32 -1.28
N PHE A 290 -13.11 -4.51 -2.55
CA PHE A 290 -14.46 -4.34 -3.08
C PHE A 290 -15.19 -5.68 -3.05
N ARG A 291 -16.10 -5.82 -2.09
CA ARG A 291 -16.76 -7.09 -1.76
C ARG A 291 -18.28 -6.92 -1.75
N ARG A 292 -19.02 -8.03 -1.78
CA ARG A 292 -20.49 -8.05 -1.74
C ARG A 292 -21.12 -7.19 -2.85
N SER A 293 -20.73 -7.40 -4.09
CA SER A 293 -21.27 -6.71 -5.27
C SER A 293 -21.18 -5.19 -5.23
N SER A 294 -20.05 -4.65 -4.74
CA SER A 294 -19.71 -3.22 -4.78
C SER A 294 -19.31 -2.76 -6.19
N ALA A 295 -20.13 -3.12 -7.18
CA ALA A 295 -19.95 -2.87 -8.60
C ALA A 295 -19.84 -1.38 -8.94
N ASP A 296 -19.34 -1.10 -10.15
CA ASP A 296 -19.27 0.26 -10.73
C ASP A 296 -18.47 1.25 -9.86
N SER A 297 -17.59 0.74 -9.00
CA SER A 297 -16.69 1.51 -8.15
C SER A 297 -15.38 1.84 -8.88
N VAL A 298 -14.69 2.88 -8.43
CA VAL A 298 -13.44 3.33 -9.03
C VAL A 298 -12.40 3.55 -7.94
N LEU A 299 -11.24 2.94 -8.08
CA LEU A 299 -10.02 3.25 -7.33
C LEU A 299 -9.04 3.94 -8.26
N LYS A 300 -8.61 5.17 -7.94
CA LYS A 300 -7.69 5.90 -8.80
C LYS A 300 -6.69 6.80 -8.07
N ASN A 301 -5.59 7.12 -8.76
CA ASN A 301 -4.54 8.05 -8.32
C ASN A 301 -3.97 7.76 -6.92
N SER A 302 -4.12 6.54 -6.42
CA SER A 302 -3.84 6.18 -5.03
C SER A 302 -2.51 5.44 -4.89
N THR A 303 -1.97 5.41 -3.68
CA THR A 303 -0.72 4.69 -3.38
C THR A 303 -0.99 3.58 -2.37
N ILE A 304 -0.54 2.36 -2.67
CA ILE A 304 -0.71 1.17 -1.81
C ILE A 304 0.65 0.51 -1.60
N THR A 305 1.05 0.27 -0.35
CA THR A 305 2.34 -0.35 0.01
C THR A 305 2.23 -1.14 1.30
N TYR A 306 3.13 -2.08 1.58
CA TYR A 306 3.20 -2.77 2.89
C TYR A 306 1.87 -3.42 3.33
N THR A 307 1.42 -4.44 2.59
CA THR A 307 0.22 -5.23 2.90
C THR A 307 0.62 -6.65 3.29
N GLY A 308 -0.27 -7.39 3.97
CA GLY A 308 0.01 -8.75 4.41
C GLY A 308 1.06 -8.86 5.52
N LEU A 309 1.16 -7.85 6.39
CA LEU A 309 2.17 -7.83 7.46
C LEU A 309 1.95 -8.92 8.53
N VAL A 310 0.74 -9.49 8.61
CA VAL A 310 0.40 -10.58 9.55
C VAL A 310 -0.02 -11.84 8.81
N GLN A 311 -0.79 -11.71 7.72
CA GLN A 311 -1.20 -12.83 6.87
C GLN A 311 -0.75 -12.55 5.43
N PRO A 312 0.48 -12.91 5.05
CA PRO A 312 1.03 -12.61 3.73
C PRO A 312 0.16 -13.14 2.59
N GLY A 313 -0.42 -14.33 2.76
CA GLY A 313 -1.33 -14.94 1.79
C GLY A 313 -2.72 -14.29 1.67
N TYR A 314 -3.03 -13.27 2.48
CA TYR A 314 -4.19 -12.38 2.35
C TYR A 314 -3.75 -10.92 2.16
N GLY A 315 -2.51 -10.72 1.71
CA GLY A 315 -1.86 -9.43 1.65
C GLY A 315 -2.04 -8.71 0.32
N GLU A 316 -3.18 -8.82 -0.35
CA GLU A 316 -3.38 -8.20 -1.65
C GLU A 316 -3.38 -6.66 -1.56
N GLY A 317 -2.93 -5.99 -2.60
CA GLY A 317 -3.07 -4.53 -2.69
C GLY A 317 -4.54 -4.15 -2.89
N VAL A 318 -5.15 -4.74 -3.91
CA VAL A 318 -6.56 -4.53 -4.27
C VAL A 318 -7.22 -5.89 -4.52
N TYR A 319 -8.35 -6.12 -3.85
CA TYR A 319 -9.10 -7.37 -3.94
C TYR A 319 -10.49 -7.10 -4.53
N LEU A 320 -10.80 -7.69 -5.69
CA LEU A 320 -12.04 -7.44 -6.42
C LEU A 320 -12.97 -8.67 -6.38
N GLY A 321 -14.11 -8.53 -5.70
CA GLY A 321 -15.09 -9.60 -5.47
C GLY A 321 -14.70 -10.50 -4.31
N SER A 322 -15.15 -11.75 -4.32
CA SER A 322 -14.73 -12.75 -3.33
C SER A 322 -14.57 -14.13 -3.97
N ALA A 323 -13.66 -14.93 -3.40
CA ALA A 323 -13.53 -16.33 -3.78
C ALA A 323 -14.88 -17.05 -3.60
N ASN A 324 -15.19 -18.01 -4.48
CA ASN A 324 -16.45 -18.76 -4.47
C ASN A 324 -16.70 -19.49 -3.15
N SER A 325 -15.65 -19.90 -2.44
CA SER A 325 -15.76 -20.48 -1.09
C SER A 325 -16.39 -19.52 -0.06
N ASN A 326 -16.36 -18.21 -0.32
CA ASN A 326 -16.87 -17.17 0.56
C ASN A 326 -18.22 -16.61 0.10
N TRP A 327 -18.79 -17.07 -1.02
CA TRP A 327 -20.06 -16.56 -1.53
C TRP A 327 -21.26 -16.84 -0.63
N ALA A 328 -21.22 -17.87 0.21
CA ALA A 328 -22.23 -18.07 1.25
C ALA A 328 -22.33 -16.86 2.21
N CYS A 329 -21.20 -16.18 2.44
CA CYS A 329 -21.13 -15.03 3.33
C CYS A 329 -21.25 -13.70 2.59
N HIS A 330 -20.54 -13.59 1.47
CA HIS A 330 -20.35 -12.34 0.75
C HIS A 330 -21.12 -12.25 -0.57
N GLY A 331 -21.75 -13.33 -1.01
CA GLY A 331 -22.64 -13.29 -2.16
C GLY A 331 -23.94 -12.57 -1.83
N ASN A 332 -24.34 -11.63 -2.69
CA ASN A 332 -25.58 -10.86 -2.53
C ASN A 332 -26.28 -10.56 -3.87
N SER A 333 -25.71 -11.00 -5.00
CA SER A 333 -26.31 -10.88 -6.33
C SER A 333 -26.50 -12.26 -6.93
N GLY A 334 -27.67 -12.86 -6.71
CA GLY A 334 -27.92 -14.25 -7.10
C GLY A 334 -27.06 -15.27 -6.34
N GLY A 335 -26.65 -14.93 -5.12
CA GLY A 335 -25.74 -15.76 -4.30
C GLY A 335 -24.27 -15.61 -4.67
N VAL A 336 -23.90 -14.67 -5.55
CA VAL A 336 -22.54 -14.41 -6.01
C VAL A 336 -22.11 -13.00 -5.59
N ASP A 337 -20.81 -12.81 -5.38
CA ASP A 337 -20.21 -11.49 -5.23
C ASP A 337 -19.91 -10.89 -6.61
N ARG A 338 -20.81 -10.04 -7.09
CA ARG A 338 -20.77 -9.43 -8.43
C ARG A 338 -20.08 -8.07 -8.38
N GLY A 339 -18.80 -8.06 -8.03
CA GLY A 339 -17.92 -6.89 -8.13
C GLY A 339 -17.65 -6.46 -9.57
N ASP A 340 -18.71 -6.24 -10.36
CA ASP A 340 -18.64 -5.99 -11.79
C ASP A 340 -18.25 -4.54 -12.10
N ARG A 341 -17.58 -4.32 -13.24
CA ARG A 341 -17.26 -3.01 -13.81
C ARG A 341 -16.48 -2.10 -12.87
N ILE A 342 -15.77 -2.68 -11.91
CA ILE A 342 -14.85 -1.95 -11.04
C ILE A 342 -13.65 -1.50 -11.87
N GLN A 343 -13.21 -0.27 -11.64
CA GLN A 343 -12.05 0.30 -12.32
C GLN A 343 -10.92 0.57 -11.34
N VAL A 344 -9.71 0.14 -11.68
CA VAL A 344 -8.47 0.41 -10.92
C VAL A 344 -7.54 1.18 -11.86
N LEU A 345 -7.41 2.49 -11.63
CA LEU A 345 -6.86 3.45 -12.58
C LEU A 345 -5.68 4.24 -12.02
N ASP A 346 -4.56 4.26 -12.72
CA ASP A 346 -3.49 5.24 -12.47
C ASP A 346 -2.95 5.23 -11.00
N ASN A 347 -2.93 4.05 -10.36
CA ASN A 347 -2.44 3.87 -8.99
C ASN A 347 -0.96 3.44 -8.96
N HIS A 348 -0.30 3.70 -7.84
CA HIS A 348 1.02 3.15 -7.53
C HIS A 348 0.90 2.06 -6.46
N ILE A 349 1.15 0.80 -6.84
CA ILE A 349 0.95 -0.37 -5.98
C ILE A 349 2.28 -1.11 -5.79
N GLY A 350 2.70 -1.25 -4.54
CA GLY A 350 4.02 -1.73 -4.16
C GLY A 350 5.01 -0.60 -3.89
N PRO A 351 6.19 -0.91 -3.34
CA PRO A 351 6.66 -2.26 -3.00
C PRO A 351 5.98 -2.84 -1.75
N PHE A 352 6.33 -4.09 -1.46
CA PHE A 352 5.95 -4.85 -0.28
C PHE A 352 4.45 -5.12 -0.18
N ILE A 353 3.87 -5.49 -1.31
CA ILE A 353 2.60 -6.20 -1.32
C ILE A 353 2.94 -7.69 -1.18
N ALA A 354 2.46 -8.32 -0.12
CA ALA A 354 2.85 -9.69 0.19
C ALA A 354 2.15 -10.74 -0.69
N ALA A 355 0.93 -10.46 -1.16
CA ALA A 355 0.24 -11.24 -2.19
C ALA A 355 0.26 -10.50 -3.54
N GLU A 356 -0.74 -10.70 -4.39
CA GLU A 356 -0.88 -9.96 -5.64
C GLU A 356 -1.21 -8.47 -5.38
N PRO A 357 -0.52 -7.52 -6.04
CA PRO A 357 -0.93 -6.13 -6.13
C PRO A 357 -2.42 -5.95 -6.49
N ILE A 358 -2.96 -6.75 -7.41
CA ILE A 358 -4.39 -6.81 -7.68
C ILE A 358 -4.82 -8.27 -7.87
N ASP A 359 -5.76 -8.75 -7.07
CA ASP A 359 -6.41 -10.04 -7.31
C ASP A 359 -7.87 -9.83 -7.73
N VAL A 360 -8.20 -10.31 -8.93
CA VAL A 360 -9.54 -10.29 -9.49
C VAL A 360 -10.18 -11.65 -9.30
N LYS A 361 -11.19 -11.76 -8.43
CA LYS A 361 -11.84 -13.03 -8.15
C LYS A 361 -12.87 -13.43 -9.21
N GLU A 362 -13.09 -14.74 -9.26
CA GLU A 362 -14.15 -15.38 -10.02
C GLU A 362 -15.53 -14.75 -9.77
N GLY A 363 -16.43 -14.87 -10.74
CA GLY A 363 -17.78 -14.31 -10.65
C GLY A 363 -17.88 -12.80 -10.90
N THR A 364 -16.77 -12.07 -11.02
CA THR A 364 -16.73 -10.64 -11.37
C THR A 364 -16.54 -10.41 -12.88
N PHE A 365 -17.14 -9.33 -13.41
CA PHE A 365 -17.21 -9.09 -14.86
C PHE A 365 -16.82 -7.67 -15.28
N ASN A 366 -16.18 -7.57 -16.45
CA ASN A 366 -16.04 -6.35 -17.24
C ASN A 366 -15.37 -5.17 -16.50
N GLY A 367 -14.44 -5.45 -15.60
CA GLY A 367 -13.64 -4.41 -14.96
C GLY A 367 -12.53 -3.86 -15.86
N LEU A 368 -11.96 -2.73 -15.45
CA LEU A 368 -10.87 -2.05 -16.16
C LEU A 368 -9.70 -1.82 -15.22
N ILE A 369 -8.53 -2.34 -15.56
CA ILE A 369 -7.28 -2.11 -14.83
C ILE A 369 -6.33 -1.37 -15.76
N ARG A 370 -6.14 -0.08 -15.53
CA ARG A 370 -5.43 0.79 -16.49
C ARG A 370 -4.47 1.77 -15.86
N GLY A 371 -3.31 1.96 -16.48
CA GLY A 371 -2.38 3.02 -16.12
C GLY A 371 -1.66 2.85 -14.77
N ASN A 372 -1.85 1.71 -14.10
CA ASN A 372 -1.24 1.46 -12.80
C ASN A 372 0.25 1.13 -12.94
N THR A 373 1.02 1.46 -11.91
CA THR A 373 2.42 1.08 -11.77
C THR A 373 2.59 0.05 -10.65
N PHE A 374 3.30 -1.04 -10.92
CA PHE A 374 3.57 -2.12 -9.98
C PHE A 374 5.07 -2.23 -9.65
N ASP A 375 5.38 -2.26 -8.36
CA ASP A 375 6.69 -2.64 -7.84
C ASP A 375 6.57 -4.00 -7.14
N GLY A 376 7.04 -5.05 -7.81
CA GLY A 376 6.87 -6.44 -7.38
C GLY A 376 7.79 -6.89 -6.24
N ARG A 377 8.62 -6.00 -5.66
CA ARG A 377 9.42 -6.36 -4.48
C ARG A 377 8.49 -6.75 -3.33
N GLY A 378 8.81 -7.84 -2.64
CA GLY A 378 8.12 -8.28 -1.43
C GLY A 378 6.94 -9.23 -1.64
N ILE A 379 6.57 -9.57 -2.88
CA ILE A 379 5.61 -10.65 -3.15
C ILE A 379 6.16 -11.94 -2.53
N SER A 380 5.34 -12.62 -1.74
CA SER A 380 5.78 -13.69 -0.83
C SER A 380 5.75 -15.09 -1.45
N GLY A 381 4.91 -15.33 -2.45
CA GLY A 381 4.60 -16.68 -2.95
C GLY A 381 3.56 -17.44 -2.11
N GLU A 382 3.14 -16.89 -0.97
CA GLU A 382 2.13 -17.53 -0.12
C GLU A 382 0.76 -17.54 -0.81
N ASN A 383 -0.01 -18.61 -0.63
CA ASN A 383 -1.28 -18.85 -1.33
C ASN A 383 -1.19 -18.78 -2.87
N SER A 384 0.00 -19.06 -3.43
CA SER A 384 0.31 -18.99 -4.87
C SER A 384 0.43 -17.57 -5.41
N ALA A 385 0.57 -16.56 -4.55
CA ALA A 385 0.74 -15.19 -4.99
C ALA A 385 2.15 -14.96 -5.56
N ASP A 386 2.27 -15.01 -6.88
CA ASP A 386 3.54 -14.91 -7.60
C ASP A 386 3.48 -14.05 -8.87
N SER A 387 2.48 -13.16 -8.98
CA SER A 387 2.33 -12.21 -10.08
C SER A 387 1.85 -10.83 -9.63
N TRP A 388 1.86 -9.81 -10.52
CA TRP A 388 1.30 -8.50 -10.18
C TRP A 388 -0.23 -8.52 -10.19
N ILE A 389 -0.82 -9.26 -11.13
CA ILE A 389 -2.27 -9.40 -11.24
C ILE A 389 -2.61 -10.85 -11.57
N ASP A 390 -3.49 -11.45 -10.77
CA ASP A 390 -4.17 -12.69 -11.13
C ASP A 390 -5.64 -12.42 -11.49
N VAL A 391 -6.04 -12.83 -12.70
CA VAL A 391 -7.37 -12.58 -13.26
C VAL A 391 -8.21 -13.86 -13.29
N LYS A 392 -9.05 -14.05 -12.28
CA LYS A 392 -10.11 -15.08 -12.26
C LYS A 392 -11.46 -14.55 -12.77
N GLY A 393 -11.61 -13.22 -12.91
CA GLY A 393 -12.77 -12.56 -13.49
C GLY A 393 -12.93 -12.75 -15.01
N ILE A 394 -14.01 -12.17 -15.56
CA ILE A 394 -14.47 -12.39 -16.94
C ILE A 394 -14.56 -11.06 -17.69
N GLY A 395 -14.02 -11.00 -18.91
CA GLY A 395 -14.18 -9.81 -19.76
C GLY A 395 -13.42 -8.57 -19.28
N TYR A 396 -12.40 -8.72 -18.43
CA TYR A 396 -11.59 -7.61 -17.95
C TYR A 396 -10.70 -7.04 -19.05
N THR A 397 -10.50 -5.72 -19.02
CA THR A 397 -9.49 -5.04 -19.82
C THR A 397 -8.33 -4.61 -18.93
N ILE A 398 -7.12 -5.09 -19.24
CA ILE A 398 -5.88 -4.79 -18.53
C ILE A 398 -4.97 -4.03 -19.51
N GLU A 399 -4.86 -2.72 -19.37
CA GLU A 399 -4.18 -1.90 -20.37
C GLU A 399 -3.29 -0.79 -19.85
N ASN A 400 -2.21 -0.51 -20.59
CA ASN A 400 -1.31 0.61 -20.32
C ASN A 400 -0.72 0.62 -18.89
N ASN A 401 -0.64 -0.53 -18.22
CA ASN A 401 0.00 -0.64 -16.92
C ASN A 401 1.51 -0.85 -17.09
N THR A 402 2.28 -0.48 -16.06
CA THR A 402 3.74 -0.70 -16.03
C THR A 402 4.10 -1.53 -14.80
N GLY A 403 4.82 -2.63 -14.97
CA GLY A 403 5.25 -3.48 -13.86
C GLY A 403 6.76 -3.68 -13.87
N THR A 404 7.37 -3.66 -12.70
CA THR A 404 8.78 -4.00 -12.50
C THR A 404 8.93 -5.01 -11.38
N PHE A 405 9.87 -5.94 -11.53
CA PHE A 405 10.26 -6.85 -10.47
C PHE A 405 11.76 -6.76 -10.22
N SER A 406 12.13 -6.79 -8.94
CA SER A 406 13.49 -7.03 -8.50
C SER A 406 13.45 -7.82 -7.19
N SER A 407 14.49 -8.60 -6.93
CA SER A 407 14.63 -9.30 -5.64
C SER A 407 14.70 -8.27 -4.50
N PRO A 408 14.10 -8.54 -3.32
CA PRO A 408 13.52 -9.82 -2.88
C PRO A 408 12.07 -10.04 -3.29
N GLY A 409 11.68 -11.31 -3.46
CA GLY A 409 10.30 -11.75 -3.69
C GLY A 409 10.22 -13.07 -4.45
N VAL A 410 9.04 -13.68 -4.46
CA VAL A 410 8.68 -14.80 -5.35
C VAL A 410 7.90 -14.23 -6.52
N PHE A 411 8.26 -14.62 -7.74
CA PHE A 411 7.65 -14.06 -8.93
C PHE A 411 7.73 -15.04 -10.10
N ALA A 412 6.59 -15.52 -10.57
CA ALA A 412 6.47 -16.45 -11.68
C ALA A 412 6.19 -15.69 -12.98
N ASN A 413 5.25 -14.76 -13.00
CA ASN A 413 4.80 -14.06 -14.20
C ASN A 413 4.36 -12.62 -13.91
N GLY A 414 4.29 -11.77 -14.94
CA GLY A 414 3.77 -10.41 -14.77
C GLY A 414 2.28 -10.37 -14.45
N TYR A 415 1.49 -11.02 -15.30
CA TYR A 415 0.06 -11.14 -15.23
C TYR A 415 -0.33 -12.60 -15.44
N GLU A 416 -1.32 -13.06 -14.71
CA GLU A 416 -1.89 -14.40 -14.82
C GLU A 416 -3.40 -14.35 -14.97
N ASN A 417 -3.96 -15.46 -15.42
CA ASN A 417 -5.39 -15.72 -15.34
C ASN A 417 -5.63 -17.14 -14.87
N HIS A 418 -6.74 -17.38 -14.19
CA HIS A 418 -7.12 -18.71 -13.73
C HIS A 418 -8.59 -19.03 -14.00
N ASN A 419 -8.86 -20.26 -14.44
CA ASN A 419 -10.21 -20.75 -14.75
C ASN A 419 -10.80 -21.55 -13.59
N THR A 420 -11.13 -20.87 -12.49
CA THR A 420 -11.72 -21.47 -11.29
C THR A 420 -13.13 -21.99 -11.57
N SER A 421 -13.43 -23.22 -11.14
CA SER A 421 -14.77 -23.78 -11.21
C SER A 421 -15.64 -23.24 -10.08
N THR A 422 -16.86 -22.82 -10.38
CA THR A 422 -17.76 -22.18 -9.40
C THR A 422 -19.17 -22.76 -9.42
N SER A 423 -19.96 -22.46 -8.38
CA SER A 423 -21.40 -22.72 -8.35
C SER A 423 -22.14 -21.45 -7.91
N PRO A 424 -22.94 -20.81 -8.78
CA PRO A 424 -23.24 -21.20 -10.17
C PRO A 424 -22.01 -21.16 -11.09
N SER A 425 -22.08 -21.90 -12.20
CA SER A 425 -20.99 -21.99 -13.17
C SER A 425 -20.89 -20.72 -14.01
N PHE A 426 -19.65 -20.24 -14.20
CA PHE A 426 -19.31 -19.14 -15.10
C PHE A 426 -18.05 -19.48 -15.90
N ASP A 427 -17.80 -18.73 -16.97
CA ASP A 427 -16.59 -18.83 -17.79
C ASP A 427 -15.41 -18.10 -17.13
N ASN A 428 -15.14 -18.37 -15.85
CA ASN A 428 -14.14 -17.64 -15.06
C ASN A 428 -12.77 -17.66 -15.75
N GLY A 429 -12.08 -16.53 -15.72
CA GLY A 429 -10.77 -16.33 -16.35
C GLY A 429 -10.82 -16.18 -17.88
N CYS A 430 -11.98 -16.04 -18.51
CA CYS A 430 -12.13 -15.94 -19.97
C CYS A 430 -12.54 -14.53 -20.46
N GLY A 431 -12.32 -14.26 -21.75
CA GLY A 431 -12.68 -13.00 -22.41
C GLY A 431 -11.83 -11.79 -22.01
N ASN A 432 -10.74 -12.00 -21.29
CA ASN A 432 -9.90 -10.93 -20.79
C ASN A 432 -8.95 -10.42 -21.88
N VAL A 433 -8.64 -9.13 -21.86
CA VAL A 433 -7.84 -8.44 -22.86
C VAL A 433 -6.64 -7.76 -22.22
N TRP A 434 -5.45 -8.00 -22.76
CA TRP A 434 -4.21 -7.30 -22.38
C TRP A 434 -3.66 -6.49 -23.55
N ARG A 435 -3.42 -5.19 -23.38
CA ARG A 435 -2.81 -4.33 -24.41
C ARG A 435 -2.02 -3.15 -23.83
N GLY A 436 -0.95 -2.76 -24.52
CA GLY A 436 -0.16 -1.58 -24.15
C GLY A 436 0.58 -1.67 -22.81
N ASN A 437 0.62 -2.83 -22.15
CA ASN A 437 1.31 -2.98 -20.87
C ASN A 437 2.84 -3.04 -21.09
N LYS A 438 3.60 -2.57 -20.11
CA LYS A 438 5.07 -2.59 -20.10
C LYS A 438 5.57 -3.38 -18.90
N SER A 439 6.33 -4.43 -19.14
CA SER A 439 6.75 -5.35 -18.08
C SER A 439 8.26 -5.53 -18.05
N ASP A 440 8.87 -5.30 -16.90
CA ASP A 440 10.24 -5.73 -16.61
C ASP A 440 10.20 -6.84 -15.55
N LEU A 441 10.52 -8.07 -15.94
CA LEU A 441 10.39 -9.24 -15.05
C LEU A 441 11.66 -9.51 -14.21
N GLY A 442 12.63 -8.61 -14.25
CA GLY A 442 13.80 -8.63 -13.36
C GLY A 442 14.75 -9.82 -13.55
N GLY A 443 14.64 -10.55 -14.66
CA GLY A 443 15.42 -11.77 -14.92
C GLY A 443 14.89 -13.00 -14.18
N VAL A 444 13.69 -12.89 -13.57
CA VAL A 444 13.09 -13.93 -12.73
C VAL A 444 11.82 -14.47 -13.37
N GLY A 445 10.84 -13.60 -13.68
CA GLY A 445 9.55 -14.02 -14.22
C GLY A 445 9.66 -14.66 -15.61
N ALA A 446 8.83 -15.66 -15.88
CA ALA A 446 8.79 -16.41 -17.12
C ALA A 446 8.08 -15.65 -18.25
N TYR A 447 6.81 -15.32 -18.07
CA TYR A 447 6.01 -14.59 -19.06
C TYR A 447 5.53 -13.26 -18.52
N ALA A 448 5.43 -12.24 -19.38
CA ALA A 448 4.71 -11.04 -18.98
C ALA A 448 3.24 -11.37 -18.77
N ILE A 449 2.61 -12.11 -19.68
CA ILE A 449 1.21 -12.51 -19.57
C ILE A 449 1.11 -14.03 -19.75
N LYS A 450 0.78 -14.74 -18.68
CA LYS A 450 0.59 -16.19 -18.69
C LYS A 450 -0.89 -16.53 -18.78
N ILE A 451 -1.28 -17.18 -19.87
CA ILE A 451 -2.63 -17.71 -20.04
C ILE A 451 -2.68 -19.17 -19.59
N SER A 452 -3.46 -19.46 -18.55
CA SER A 452 -3.54 -20.81 -17.94
C SER A 452 -4.22 -21.84 -18.84
N SER A 453 -5.27 -21.45 -19.56
CA SER A 453 -5.94 -22.34 -20.51
C SER A 453 -6.58 -21.60 -21.68
N VAL A 454 -6.23 -22.02 -22.90
CA VAL A 454 -6.90 -21.57 -24.14
C VAL A 454 -8.18 -22.37 -24.39
N SER A 455 -8.14 -23.69 -24.16
CA SER A 455 -9.26 -24.58 -24.47
C SER A 455 -10.48 -24.35 -23.59
N LYS A 456 -10.30 -23.99 -22.31
CA LYS A 456 -11.41 -23.62 -21.42
C LYS A 456 -12.13 -22.34 -21.85
N CYS A 457 -11.46 -21.47 -22.60
CA CYS A 457 -12.00 -20.19 -23.05
C CYS A 457 -12.35 -20.18 -24.55
N ALA A 458 -12.57 -21.34 -25.19
CA ALA A 458 -12.77 -21.41 -26.64
C ALA A 458 -13.95 -20.55 -27.15
N ALA A 459 -15.02 -20.42 -26.37
CA ALA A 459 -16.18 -19.59 -26.72
C ALA A 459 -15.98 -18.09 -26.45
N ASN A 460 -15.06 -17.74 -25.57
CA ASN A 460 -14.76 -16.37 -25.17
C ASN A 460 -13.25 -16.22 -24.89
N PRO A 461 -12.42 -16.20 -25.92
CA PRO A 461 -10.97 -16.33 -25.76
C PRO A 461 -10.35 -15.10 -25.08
N ASN A 462 -9.32 -15.35 -24.29
CA ASN A 462 -8.41 -14.31 -23.83
C ASN A 462 -7.60 -13.77 -25.01
N VAL A 463 -7.36 -12.45 -25.03
CA VAL A 463 -6.66 -11.77 -26.12
C VAL A 463 -5.46 -11.01 -25.59
N VAL A 464 -4.28 -11.30 -26.14
CA VAL A 464 -3.04 -10.57 -25.83
C VAL A 464 -2.59 -9.83 -27.08
N TYR A 465 -2.54 -8.51 -27.02
CA TYR A 465 -2.09 -7.68 -28.15
C TYR A 465 -0.56 -7.59 -28.24
N ALA A 466 -0.04 -7.39 -29.45
CA ALA A 466 1.37 -7.16 -29.74
C ALA A 466 1.88 -5.81 -29.21
N SER A 467 0.97 -4.92 -28.80
CA SER A 467 1.28 -3.65 -28.14
C SER A 467 1.83 -3.80 -26.72
N ASN A 468 1.75 -5.00 -26.11
CA ASN A 468 2.41 -5.28 -24.84
C ASN A 468 3.92 -5.45 -25.05
N THR A 469 4.72 -4.99 -24.10
CA THR A 469 6.19 -5.08 -24.15
C THR A 469 6.73 -5.78 -22.92
N VAL A 470 7.82 -6.53 -23.09
CA VAL A 470 8.50 -7.23 -22.00
C VAL A 470 10.02 -7.10 -22.10
N THR A 471 10.67 -6.91 -20.97
CA THR A 471 12.12 -7.01 -20.79
C THR A 471 12.44 -7.98 -19.66
N ASN A 472 13.65 -8.56 -19.71
CA ASN A 472 14.18 -9.44 -18.66
C ASN A 472 13.25 -10.61 -18.27
N ALA A 473 12.46 -11.11 -19.21
CA ALA A 473 11.69 -12.35 -19.05
C ALA A 473 12.55 -13.57 -19.32
N THR A 474 12.35 -14.65 -18.57
CA THR A 474 13.06 -15.91 -18.78
C THR A 474 12.43 -16.76 -19.90
N SER A 475 11.18 -16.48 -20.28
CA SER A 475 10.51 -17.13 -21.43
C SER A 475 10.07 -16.14 -22.52
N GLY A 476 9.29 -15.10 -22.21
CA GLY A 476 8.89 -14.12 -23.22
C GLY A 476 7.63 -13.32 -22.88
N LEU A 477 6.95 -12.81 -23.91
CA LEU A 477 5.78 -11.94 -23.73
C LEU A 477 4.56 -12.72 -23.23
N THR A 478 4.20 -13.81 -23.90
CA THR A 478 3.06 -14.65 -23.54
C THR A 478 3.22 -16.06 -24.10
N ASN A 479 2.39 -17.01 -23.65
CA ASN A 479 2.38 -18.40 -24.09
C ASN A 479 1.28 -18.71 -25.13
N ILE A 480 0.65 -17.68 -25.71
CA ILE A 480 -0.36 -17.80 -26.77
C ILE A 480 -0.02 -16.89 -27.95
N PRO A 481 -0.62 -17.08 -29.14
CA PRO A 481 -0.46 -16.13 -30.24
C PRO A 481 -0.95 -14.72 -29.86
N VAL A 482 -0.23 -13.70 -30.34
CA VAL A 482 -0.60 -12.30 -30.12
C VAL A 482 -1.46 -11.75 -31.26
N THR A 483 -2.34 -10.80 -30.93
CA THR A 483 -3.12 -10.02 -31.90
C THR A 483 -2.36 -8.75 -32.29
N PRO A 484 -2.22 -8.41 -33.60
CA PRO A 484 -1.53 -7.20 -34.05
C PRO A 484 -2.05 -5.89 -33.46
#